data_AF-A0A835AE38-F1
#
_entry.id   AF-A0A835AE38-F1
#
_cell.length_a   1.000
_cell.length_b   1.000
_cell.length_c   1.000
_cell.angle_alpha   90.00
_cell.angle_beta   90.00
_cell.angle_gamma   90.00
#
_symmetry.space_group_name_H-M   'P 1'
#
loop_
_entity.id
_entity.type
_entity.pdbx_description
1 polymer ?
#
loop_
_entity_poly.entity_id
_entity_poly.type
_entity_poly.pdbx_seq_one_letter_code
_entity_poly.pdbx_strand_id
1 'polypeptide(L)'
;MRPRRCSSAPPRGTKQWTPQELAAAKVFARAAVENVEAYMELTGADVEEEYRRAGKLHKYEPAKELDKRFARVIKKYPPPPGLVPDIDRYLKLLDNDEDED
;
A
#
# COMPACT_ATOMS: atom_id res chain seq x y z
N MET A 1 54.22 -6.36 12.47
CA MET A 1 52.78 -6.16 12.78
C MET A 1 52.20 -5.16 11.78
N ARG A 2 51.18 -5.53 10.99
CA ARG A 2 50.43 -4.58 10.14
C ARG A 2 49.14 -4.20 10.87
N PRO A 3 48.74 -2.92 10.90
CA PRO A 3 47.51 -2.54 11.58
C PRO A 3 46.31 -3.10 10.82
N ARG A 4 45.37 -3.68 11.56
CA ARG A 4 44.08 -4.12 11.03
C ARG A 4 43.32 -2.89 10.56
N ARG A 5 42.97 -2.83 9.28
CA ARG A 5 42.01 -1.85 8.76
C ARG A 5 40.69 -2.10 9.49
N CYS A 6 40.28 -1.16 10.34
CA CYS A 6 38.91 -1.10 10.81
C CYS A 6 38.02 -0.90 9.58
N SER A 7 37.27 -1.94 9.21
CA SER A 7 36.17 -1.79 8.27
C SER A 7 35.07 -0.99 8.98
N SER A 8 35.13 0.32 8.87
CA SER A 8 34.01 1.19 9.22
C SER A 8 32.91 0.97 8.17
N ALA A 9 32.10 -0.07 8.35
CA ALA A 9 30.81 -0.09 7.68
C ALA A 9 30.07 1.18 8.14
N PRO A 10 29.57 2.03 7.23
CA PRO A 10 28.81 3.20 7.64
C PRO A 10 27.60 2.73 8.45
N PRO A 11 27.21 3.45 9.52
CA PRO A 11 25.99 3.12 10.23
C PRO A 11 24.86 3.13 9.20
N ARG A 12 24.09 2.04 9.14
CA ARG A 12 22.82 1.98 8.41
C ARG A 12 21.91 3.04 9.06
N GLY A 13 21.96 4.26 8.53
CA GLY A 13 21.17 5.36 9.05
C GLY A 13 19.70 4.98 8.91
N THR A 14 19.03 4.72 10.03
CA THR A 14 17.57 4.70 10.06
C THR A 14 17.12 6.06 9.57
N LYS A 15 16.37 6.10 8.46
CA LYS A 15 15.86 7.35 7.90
C LYS A 15 15.21 8.13 9.04
N GLN A 16 15.72 9.33 9.33
CA GLN A 16 15.12 10.22 10.33
C GLN A 16 13.93 10.88 9.68
N TRP A 17 12.74 10.59 10.20
CA TRP A 17 11.50 11.13 9.69
C TRP A 17 11.18 12.41 10.43
N THR A 18 10.67 13.39 9.69
CA THR A 18 10.11 14.60 10.28
C THR A 18 8.85 14.26 11.11
N PRO A 19 8.45 15.12 12.06
CA PRO A 19 7.19 14.94 12.78
C PRO A 19 5.97 14.83 11.85
N GLN A 20 6.00 15.55 10.72
CA GLN A 20 4.94 15.48 9.71
C GLN A 20 4.93 14.14 8.99
N GLU A 21 6.08 13.61 8.58
CA GLU A 21 6.18 12.28 7.96
C GLU A 21 5.74 11.20 8.94
N LEU A 22 6.09 11.30 10.24
CA LEU A 22 5.63 10.37 11.26
C LEU A 22 4.11 10.41 11.44
N ALA A 23 3.50 11.60 11.42
CA ALA A 23 2.05 11.75 11.47
C ALA A 23 1.38 11.11 10.23
N ALA A 24 1.92 11.38 9.03
CA ALA A 24 1.43 10.78 7.79
C ALA A 24 1.57 9.24 7.81
N ALA A 25 2.68 8.71 8.34
CA ALA A 25 2.86 7.26 8.55
C ALA A 25 1.75 6.65 9.38
N LYS A 26 1.43 7.29 10.52
CA LYS A 26 0.44 6.77 11.47
C LYS A 26 -0.94 6.76 10.86
N VAL A 27 -1.30 7.84 10.15
CA VAL A 27 -2.59 7.94 9.45
C VAL A 27 -2.68 6.86 8.36
N PHE A 28 -1.64 6.72 7.54
CA PHE A 28 -1.58 5.69 6.51
C PHE A 28 -1.65 4.28 7.10
N ALA A 29 -0.83 3.96 8.10
CA ALA A 29 -0.79 2.65 8.73
C ALA A 29 -2.15 2.27 9.34
N ARG A 30 -2.82 3.23 9.99
CA ARG A 30 -4.17 3.02 10.52
C ARG A 30 -5.16 2.70 9.39
N ALA A 31 -5.18 3.51 8.34
CA ALA A 31 -6.09 3.31 7.21
C ALA A 31 -5.82 1.98 6.47
N ALA A 32 -4.55 1.58 6.37
CA ALA A 32 -4.16 0.30 5.78
C ALA A 32 -4.64 -0.89 6.62
N VAL A 33 -4.48 -0.83 7.94
CA VAL A 33 -4.98 -1.86 8.87
C VAL A 33 -6.50 -1.95 8.80
N GLU A 34 -7.21 -0.83 8.93
CA GLU A 34 -8.67 -0.78 8.85
C GLU A 34 -9.18 -1.36 7.50
N ASN A 35 -8.48 -1.09 6.40
CA ASN A 35 -8.83 -1.66 5.09
C ASN A 35 -8.61 -3.18 5.00
N VAL A 36 -7.50 -3.68 5.57
CA VAL A 36 -7.22 -5.13 5.60
C VAL A 36 -8.23 -5.84 6.51
N GLU A 37 -8.53 -5.29 7.68
CA GLU A 37 -9.54 -5.83 8.60
C GLU A 37 -10.91 -5.90 7.92
N ALA A 38 -11.36 -4.80 7.29
CA ALA A 38 -12.62 -4.78 6.55
C ALA A 38 -12.64 -5.80 5.40
N TYR A 39 -11.52 -6.04 4.72
CA TYR A 39 -11.45 -7.07 3.69
C TYR A 39 -11.48 -8.49 4.27
N MET A 40 -10.82 -8.73 5.40
CA MET A 40 -10.81 -10.03 6.08
C MET A 40 -12.17 -10.39 6.67
N GLU A 41 -12.99 -9.39 7.03
CA GLU A 41 -14.37 -9.57 7.48
C GLU A 41 -15.34 -9.89 6.33
N LEU A 42 -15.02 -9.50 5.10
CA LEU A 42 -15.83 -9.79 3.91
C LEU A 42 -15.55 -11.20 3.39
N THR A 43 -16.60 -11.94 3.05
CA THR A 43 -16.44 -13.17 2.28
C THR A 43 -16.23 -12.83 0.80
N GLY A 44 -15.58 -13.73 0.05
CA GLY A 44 -15.44 -13.54 -1.40
C GLY A 44 -16.77 -13.33 -2.12
N ALA A 45 -17.86 -13.89 -1.59
CA ALA A 45 -19.22 -13.71 -2.12
C ALA A 45 -19.75 -12.28 -1.90
N ASP A 46 -19.46 -11.66 -0.75
CA ASP A 46 -19.85 -10.27 -0.46
C ASP A 46 -19.17 -9.30 -1.43
N VAL A 47 -17.88 -9.54 -1.70
CA VAL A 47 -17.12 -8.73 -2.66
C VAL A 47 -17.62 -8.96 -4.08
N GLU A 48 -17.88 -10.21 -4.47
CA GLU A 48 -18.45 -10.51 -5.80
C GLU A 48 -19.82 -9.83 -5.99
N GLU A 49 -20.67 -9.83 -4.96
CA GLU A 49 -21.96 -9.15 -4.98
C GLU A 49 -21.80 -7.62 -5.08
N GLU A 50 -20.83 -7.02 -4.39
CA GLU A 50 -20.47 -5.60 -4.52
C GLU A 50 -20.15 -5.25 -5.98
N TYR A 51 -19.30 -6.05 -6.63
CA TYR A 51 -18.94 -5.88 -8.03
C TYR A 51 -20.11 -6.15 -8.98
N ARG A 52 -20.97 -7.13 -8.69
CA ARG A 52 -22.18 -7.43 -9.46
C ARG A 52 -23.15 -6.24 -9.41
N ARG A 53 -23.36 -5.67 -8.22
CA ARG A 53 -24.22 -4.49 -8.03
C ARG A 53 -23.68 -3.25 -8.74
N ALA A 54 -22.35 -3.12 -8.79
CA ALA A 54 -21.69 -2.05 -9.53
C ALA A 54 -21.68 -2.25 -11.07
N GLY A 55 -22.16 -3.40 -11.57
CA GLY A 55 -22.06 -3.75 -12.99
C GLY A 55 -20.64 -4.06 -13.46
N LYS A 56 -19.68 -4.20 -12.53
CA LYS A 56 -18.24 -4.36 -12.79
C LYS A 56 -17.73 -5.76 -12.49
N LEU A 57 -18.61 -6.77 -12.42
CA LEU A 57 -18.25 -8.15 -12.12
C LEU A 57 -17.13 -8.70 -13.04
N HIS A 58 -17.08 -8.28 -14.30
CA HIS A 58 -16.02 -8.64 -15.24
C HIS A 58 -14.63 -8.13 -14.85
N LYS A 59 -14.53 -7.09 -14.00
CA LYS A 59 -13.27 -6.54 -13.47
C LYS A 59 -12.89 -7.12 -12.10
N TYR A 60 -13.73 -7.98 -11.53
CA TYR A 60 -13.45 -8.60 -10.24
C TYR A 60 -12.35 -9.65 -10.40
N GLU A 61 -11.16 -9.33 -9.87
CA GLU A 61 -10.02 -10.23 -9.81
C GLU A 61 -9.66 -10.48 -8.34
N PRO A 62 -10.12 -11.60 -7.72
CA PRO A 62 -9.90 -11.88 -6.30
C PRO A 62 -8.43 -11.79 -5.88
N ALA A 63 -7.52 -12.28 -6.74
CA ALA A 63 -6.08 -12.29 -6.50
C ALA A 63 -5.45 -10.89 -6.47
N LYS A 64 -6.10 -9.88 -7.08
CA LYS A 64 -5.61 -8.49 -7.12
C LYS A 64 -6.47 -7.52 -6.31
N GLU A 65 -7.62 -7.96 -5.81
CA GLU A 65 -8.57 -7.10 -5.12
C GLU A 65 -7.95 -6.43 -3.89
N LEU A 66 -7.17 -7.17 -3.11
CA LEU A 66 -6.47 -6.62 -1.95
C LEU A 66 -5.46 -5.54 -2.36
N ASP A 67 -4.71 -5.77 -3.45
CA ASP A 67 -3.76 -4.79 -3.99
C ASP A 67 -4.48 -3.53 -4.52
N LYS A 68 -5.62 -3.68 -5.20
CA LYS A 68 -6.46 -2.55 -5.66
C LYS A 68 -7.01 -1.75 -4.48
N ARG A 69 -7.52 -2.41 -3.44
CA ARG A 69 -7.99 -1.75 -2.21
C ARG A 69 -6.84 -1.00 -1.52
N PHE A 70 -5.67 -1.63 -1.42
CA PHE A 70 -4.49 -0.98 -0.87
C PHE A 70 -4.04 0.24 -1.70
N ALA A 71 -4.11 0.17 -3.03
CA ALA A 71 -3.85 1.31 -3.90
C ALA A 71 -4.81 2.48 -3.63
N ARG A 72 -6.11 2.21 -3.38
CA ARG A 72 -7.08 3.25 -2.97
C ARG A 72 -6.69 3.89 -1.64
N VAL A 73 -6.17 3.11 -0.68
CA VAL A 73 -5.65 3.65 0.59
C VAL A 73 -4.44 4.54 0.35
N ILE A 74 -3.49 4.14 -0.50
CA ILE A 74 -2.33 4.96 -0.87
C ILE A 74 -2.77 6.28 -1.53
N LYS A 75 -3.72 6.24 -2.48
CA LYS A 75 -4.25 7.44 -3.17
C LYS A 75 -4.92 8.40 -2.19
N LYS A 76 -5.66 7.89 -1.20
CA LYS A 76 -6.40 8.70 -0.20
C LYS A 76 -5.53 9.20 0.96
N TYR A 77 -4.59 8.38 1.41
CA TYR A 77 -3.68 8.64 2.53
C TYR A 77 -2.24 8.45 2.06
N PRO A 78 -1.66 9.41 1.31
CA PRO A 78 -0.35 9.24 0.72
C PRO A 78 0.72 8.98 1.81
N PRO A 79 1.41 7.84 1.76
CA PRO A 79 2.45 7.53 2.72
C PRO A 79 3.67 8.43 2.46
N PRO A 80 4.48 8.72 3.49
CA PRO A 80 5.71 9.47 3.33
C PRO A 80 6.75 8.72 2.47
N PRO A 81 7.68 9.45 1.82
CA PRO A 81 8.61 8.86 0.86
C PRO A 81 9.49 7.77 1.47
N GLY A 82 9.46 6.58 0.86
CA GLY A 82 10.26 5.43 1.29
C GLY A 82 9.61 4.56 2.37
N LEU A 83 8.36 4.84 2.78
CA LEU A 83 7.59 3.92 3.61
C LEU A 83 7.13 2.69 2.83
N VAL A 84 6.67 2.92 1.61
CA VAL A 84 6.22 1.87 0.68
C VAL A 84 7.19 1.88 -0.51
N PRO A 85 7.98 0.81 -0.73
CA PRO A 85 9.03 0.79 -1.76
C PRO A 85 8.49 0.91 -3.21
N ASP A 86 7.26 0.44 -3.46
CA ASP A 86 6.68 0.29 -4.80
C ASP A 86 5.33 1.01 -4.94
N ILE A 87 5.22 2.25 -4.46
CA ILE A 87 3.97 3.04 -4.52
C ILE A 87 3.41 3.13 -5.94
N ASP A 88 4.27 3.41 -6.93
CA ASP A 88 3.87 3.53 -8.33
C ASP A 88 3.27 2.24 -8.90
N ARG A 89 3.73 1.07 -8.42
CA ARG A 89 3.15 -0.22 -8.84
C ARG A 89 1.70 -0.35 -8.41
N TYR A 90 1.38 0.08 -7.18
CA TYR A 90 0.02 0.04 -6.67
C TYR A 90 -0.87 1.07 -7.35
N LEU A 91 -0.39 2.30 -7.53
CA LEU A 91 -1.19 3.36 -8.17
C LEU A 91 -1.58 3.01 -9.62
N LYS A 92 -0.69 2.35 -10.37
CA LYS A 92 -0.99 1.83 -11.73
C LYS A 92 -2.16 0.82 -11.77
N LEU A 93 -2.46 0.13 -10.67
CA LEU A 93 -3.61 -0.78 -10.62
C LEU A 93 -4.94 -0.02 -10.64
N LEU A 94 -4.95 1.27 -10.26
CA LEU A 94 -6.16 2.09 -10.33
C LEU A 94 -6.38 2.63 -11.74
N ASP A 95 -5.32 3.10 -12.40
CA ASP A 95 -5.41 3.66 -13.76
C ASP A 95 -5.97 2.61 -14.75
N ASN A 96 -5.47 1.37 -14.70
CA ASN A 96 -5.97 0.27 -15.53
C ASN A 96 -7.45 -0.10 -15.29
N ASP A 97 -8.04 0.25 -14.15
CA ASP A 97 -9.46 0.02 -13.87
C ASP A 97 -10.36 1.22 -14.28
N GLU A 98 -9.81 2.43 -14.31
CA GLU A 98 -10.47 3.71 -14.63
C GLU A 98 -10.52 3.99 -16.15
N ASP A 99 -9.55 3.50 -16.95
CA ASP A 99 -9.38 3.82 -18.39
C ASP A 99 -10.20 2.96 -19.39
N GLU A 100 -11.29 2.30 -18.97
CA GLU A 100 -12.07 1.39 -19.84
C GLU A 100 -13.58 1.69 -19.86
N ASP A 101 -13.95 2.97 -19.85
CA ASP A 101 -15.32 3.50 -20.10
C ASP A 101 -15.34 4.41 -21.34
#